data_AF-A0A8S4P272-F1
#
_entry.id   AF-A0A8S4P272-F1
#
_cell.length_a   1.000
_cell.length_b   1.000
_cell.length_c   1.000
_cell.angle_alpha   90.00
_cell.angle_beta   90.00
_cell.angle_gamma   90.00
#
_symmetry.space_group_name_H-M   'P 1'
#
loop_
_entity.id
_entity.type
_entity.pdbx_description
1 polymer ?
#
loop_
_entity_poly.entity_id
_entity_poly.type
_entity_poly.pdbx_seq_one_letter_code
_entity_poly.pdbx_strand_id
1 'polypeptide(L)'
;MTRFFSQTDIDEFKECFFLYAKNKGFISTEEDLTLIMRSLGYSPTKDELKQYFQKNVKEGKIEFATFLDILHTHSQSEKCQQEIMAAFEYHDRKKTGYIPAGELKHMLSMFGEQLKTSEVDALFREAKVNPQGQVRYADIVNMLMTPIPDYR
;
A
#
# COMPACT_ATOMS: atom_id res chain seq x y z
N MET A 1 -18.95 -0.58 16.40
CA MET A 1 -18.18 -0.91 15.18
C MET A 1 -17.74 0.35 14.43
N THR A 2 -18.17 1.55 14.85
CA THR A 2 -17.75 2.89 14.37
C THR A 2 -16.53 3.48 15.11
N ARG A 3 -15.67 2.65 15.71
CA ARG A 3 -14.72 3.13 16.72
C ARG A 3 -13.43 3.76 16.16
N PHE A 4 -13.15 3.60 14.87
CA PHE A 4 -11.85 3.93 14.28
C PHE A 4 -11.88 4.93 13.13
N PHE A 5 -13.06 5.19 12.57
CA PHE A 5 -13.25 6.08 11.41
C PHE A 5 -14.37 7.07 11.70
N SER A 6 -14.28 8.28 11.13
CA SER A 6 -15.35 9.28 11.27
C SER A 6 -16.58 8.86 10.47
N GLN A 7 -17.74 9.45 10.76
CA GLN A 7 -18.96 9.14 10.01
C GLN A 7 -18.79 9.47 8.52
N THR A 8 -18.09 10.56 8.21
CA THR A 8 -17.78 10.98 6.83
C THR A 8 -16.91 9.95 6.11
N ASP A 9 -15.85 9.45 6.76
CA ASP A 9 -15.00 8.42 6.16
C ASP A 9 -15.78 7.12 5.91
N ILE A 10 -16.65 6.73 6.86
CA ILE A 10 -17.48 5.53 6.72
C ILE A 10 -18.45 5.68 5.55
N ASP A 11 -19.03 6.86 5.36
CA ASP A 11 -19.93 7.13 4.24
C ASP A 11 -19.19 7.05 2.90
N GLU A 12 -17.98 7.62 2.80
CA GLU A 12 -17.11 7.50 1.62
C GLU A 12 -16.71 6.04 1.33
N PHE A 13 -16.28 5.31 2.37
CA PHE A 13 -15.94 3.88 2.25
C PHE A 13 -17.13 3.06 1.78
N LYS A 14 -18.33 3.40 2.25
CA LYS A 14 -19.56 2.74 1.88
C LYS A 14 -19.91 3.01 0.42
N GLU A 15 -19.82 4.24 -0.03
CA GLU A 15 -20.04 4.60 -1.44
C GLU A 15 -19.07 3.87 -2.36
N CYS A 16 -17.77 3.90 -2.04
CA CYS A 16 -16.75 3.20 -2.81
C CYS A 16 -16.96 1.67 -2.79
N PHE A 17 -17.26 1.10 -1.63
CA PHE A 17 -17.54 -0.34 -1.49
C PHE A 17 -18.70 -0.78 -2.39
N PHE A 18 -19.83 -0.06 -2.35
CA PHE A 18 -20.99 -0.42 -3.18
C PHE A 18 -20.82 -0.06 -4.66
N LEU A 19 -19.96 0.90 -5.00
CA LEU A 19 -19.62 1.23 -6.38
C LEU A 19 -18.96 0.04 -7.10
N TYR A 20 -18.09 -0.70 -6.41
CA TYR A 20 -17.35 -1.83 -6.97
C TYR A 20 -17.97 -3.20 -6.61
N ALA A 21 -18.62 -3.35 -5.44
CA ALA A 21 -19.35 -4.57 -5.04
C ALA A 21 -20.75 -4.70 -5.69
N LYS A 22 -20.90 -4.16 -6.91
CA LYS A 22 -22.16 -3.68 -7.53
C LYS A 22 -23.27 -4.72 -7.73
N ASN A 23 -22.99 -6.01 -7.63
CA ASN A 23 -24.00 -7.06 -7.87
C ASN A 23 -24.36 -7.92 -6.65
N LYS A 24 -23.68 -7.73 -5.51
CA LYS A 24 -23.74 -8.72 -4.41
C LYS A 24 -23.82 -8.08 -3.02
N GLY A 25 -23.35 -6.84 -2.84
CA GLY A 25 -23.26 -6.21 -1.51
C GLY A 25 -22.17 -6.81 -0.62
N PHE A 26 -21.27 -7.61 -1.20
CA PHE A 26 -20.11 -8.20 -0.56
C PHE A 26 -18.98 -8.33 -1.57
N ILE A 27 -17.75 -8.31 -1.08
CA ILE A 27 -16.53 -8.60 -1.84
C ILE A 27 -16.41 -10.12 -1.95
N SER A 28 -16.17 -10.63 -3.16
CA SER A 28 -16.05 -12.08 -3.42
C SER A 28 -14.75 -12.50 -4.08
N THR A 29 -13.94 -11.54 -4.52
CA THR A 29 -12.63 -11.78 -5.16
C THR A 29 -11.56 -10.90 -4.53
N GLU A 30 -10.30 -11.34 -4.62
CA GLU A 30 -9.16 -10.50 -4.22
C GLU A 30 -9.04 -9.24 -5.09
N GLU A 31 -9.48 -9.32 -6.35
CA GLU A 31 -9.49 -8.18 -7.29
C GLU A 31 -10.46 -7.08 -6.84
N ASP A 32 -11.68 -7.45 -6.41
CA ASP A 32 -12.66 -6.50 -5.86
C ASP A 32 -12.09 -5.79 -4.62
N LEU A 33 -11.45 -6.55 -3.72
CA LEU A 33 -10.82 -6.00 -2.52
C LEU A 33 -9.69 -5.03 -2.88
N THR A 34 -8.85 -5.41 -3.83
CA THR A 34 -7.74 -4.59 -4.33
C THR A 34 -8.25 -3.26 -4.89
N LEU A 35 -9.26 -3.32 -5.75
CA LEU A 35 -9.80 -2.15 -6.43
C LEU A 35 -10.44 -1.17 -5.45
N ILE A 36 -11.22 -1.67 -4.48
CA ILE A 36 -11.85 -0.82 -3.47
C ILE A 36 -10.80 -0.16 -2.58
N MET A 37 -9.82 -0.92 -2.07
CA MET A 37 -8.77 -0.36 -1.20
C MET A 37 -7.95 0.70 -1.93
N ARG A 38 -7.55 0.45 -3.19
CA ARG A 38 -6.82 1.42 -4.02
C ARG A 38 -7.63 2.67 -4.35
N SER A 39 -8.93 2.50 -4.60
CA SER A 39 -9.83 3.64 -4.87
C SER A 39 -10.02 4.55 -3.66
N LEU A 40 -9.85 4.01 -2.46
CA LEU A 40 -9.83 4.74 -1.19
C LEU A 40 -8.42 5.29 -0.83
N GLY A 41 -7.44 5.14 -1.71
CA GLY A 41 -6.08 5.65 -1.54
C GLY A 41 -5.14 4.75 -0.74
N TYR A 42 -5.56 3.55 -0.35
CA TYR A 42 -4.68 2.57 0.30
C TYR A 42 -3.87 1.78 -0.72
N SER A 43 -2.66 1.38 -0.34
CA SER A 43 -1.75 0.63 -1.21
C SER A 43 -1.38 -0.73 -0.61
N PRO A 44 -2.35 -1.67 -0.49
CA PRO A 44 -2.09 -2.98 0.09
C PRO A 44 -1.23 -3.85 -0.84
N THR A 45 -0.35 -4.64 -0.23
CA THR A 45 0.48 -5.57 -0.98
C THR A 45 -0.28 -6.84 -1.37
N LYS A 46 0.29 -7.64 -2.27
CA LYS A 46 -0.34 -8.91 -2.70
C LYS A 46 -0.44 -9.91 -1.55
N ASP A 47 0.56 -10.02 -0.69
CA ASP A 47 0.47 -10.95 0.43
C ASP A 47 -0.44 -10.43 1.54
N GLU A 48 -0.49 -9.10 1.78
CA GLU A 48 -1.48 -8.49 2.67
C GLU A 48 -2.92 -8.77 2.20
N LEU A 49 -3.21 -8.55 0.90
CA LEU A 49 -4.52 -8.83 0.32
C LEU A 49 -4.92 -10.29 0.48
N LYS A 50 -4.02 -11.23 0.18
CA LYS A 50 -4.26 -12.67 0.39
C LYS A 50 -4.52 -12.99 1.85
N GLN A 51 -3.75 -12.41 2.77
CA GLN A 51 -3.95 -12.62 4.21
C GLN A 51 -5.29 -12.05 4.67
N TYR A 52 -5.65 -10.84 4.25
CA TYR A 52 -6.94 -10.24 4.56
C TYR A 52 -8.08 -11.08 4.01
N PHE A 53 -7.95 -11.54 2.77
CA PHE A 53 -8.95 -12.38 2.12
C PHE A 53 -9.11 -13.71 2.86
N GLN A 54 -8.03 -14.47 3.07
CA GLN A 54 -8.05 -15.77 3.76
C GLN A 54 -8.58 -15.69 5.20
N LYS A 55 -8.22 -14.63 5.94
CA LYS A 55 -8.59 -14.48 7.35
C LYS A 55 -10.05 -14.04 7.54
N ASN A 56 -10.56 -13.24 6.61
CA ASN A 56 -11.81 -12.52 6.80
C ASN A 56 -12.94 -12.99 5.87
N VAL A 57 -12.64 -13.79 4.86
CA VAL A 57 -13.66 -14.39 4.00
C VAL A 57 -14.48 -15.41 4.80
N LYS A 58 -15.79 -15.20 4.88
CA LYS A 58 -16.74 -16.14 5.47
C LYS A 58 -17.72 -16.54 4.38
N GLU A 59 -17.86 -17.84 4.15
CA GLU A 59 -18.75 -18.39 3.10
C GLU A 59 -18.48 -17.81 1.69
N GLY A 60 -17.23 -17.45 1.40
CA GLY A 60 -16.84 -16.83 0.13
C GLY A 60 -17.20 -15.35 0.00
N LYS A 61 -17.51 -14.67 1.11
CA LYS A 61 -17.97 -13.28 1.15
C LYS A 61 -17.23 -12.47 2.22
N ILE A 62 -16.92 -11.22 1.88
CA ILE A 62 -16.48 -10.20 2.84
C ILE A 62 -17.54 -9.09 2.83
N GLU A 63 -18.25 -8.96 3.95
CA GLU A 63 -19.27 -7.93 4.15
C GLU A 63 -18.64 -6.58 4.51
N PHE A 64 -19.42 -5.51 4.39
CA PHE A 64 -18.93 -4.15 4.66
C PHE A 64 -18.35 -3.98 6.07
N ALA A 65 -18.96 -4.57 7.10
CA ALA A 65 -18.46 -4.50 8.46
C ALA A 65 -17.04 -5.11 8.59
N THR A 66 -16.85 -6.27 7.98
CA THR A 66 -15.55 -6.96 7.92
C THR A 66 -14.54 -6.18 7.08
N PHE A 67 -14.99 -5.54 6.01
CA PHE A 67 -14.14 -4.66 5.20
C PHE A 67 -13.61 -3.47 6.00
N LEU A 68 -14.42 -2.85 6.88
CA LEU A 68 -13.95 -1.80 7.78
C LEU A 68 -12.86 -2.30 8.74
N ASP A 69 -12.97 -3.54 9.24
CA ASP A 69 -11.94 -4.14 10.09
C ASP A 69 -10.63 -4.39 9.31
N ILE A 70 -10.72 -4.77 8.03
CA ILE A 70 -9.57 -4.88 7.12
C ILE A 70 -8.92 -3.51 6.93
N LEU A 71 -9.68 -2.48 6.57
CA LEU A 71 -9.17 -1.11 6.40
C LEU A 71 -8.50 -0.60 7.67
N HIS A 72 -9.11 -0.84 8.82
CA HIS A 72 -8.52 -0.43 10.10
C HIS A 72 -7.18 -1.15 10.33
N THR A 73 -7.14 -2.47 10.13
CA THR A 73 -5.91 -3.26 10.28
C THR A 73 -4.82 -2.77 9.33
N HIS A 74 -5.18 -2.56 8.06
CA HIS A 74 -4.25 -2.08 7.03
C HIS A 74 -3.75 -0.67 7.34
N SER A 75 -4.60 0.24 7.81
CA SER A 75 -4.20 1.60 8.21
C SER A 75 -3.17 1.64 9.34
N GLN A 76 -3.09 0.59 10.18
CA GLN A 76 -2.01 0.46 11.16
C GLN A 76 -0.74 -0.13 10.54
N SER A 77 -0.86 -1.04 9.56
CA SER A 77 0.27 -1.59 8.78
C SER A 77 0.92 -0.50 7.92
N GLU A 78 0.13 0.33 7.26
CA GLU A 78 0.63 1.42 6.41
C GLU A 78 1.41 2.47 7.23
N LYS A 79 1.11 2.61 8.53
CA LYS A 79 1.97 3.42 9.43
C LYS A 79 3.38 2.86 9.56
N CYS A 80 3.62 1.56 9.39
CA CYS A 80 4.99 1.04 9.25
C CYS A 80 5.69 1.55 7.97
N GLN A 81 4.99 2.00 6.93
CA GLN A 81 5.64 2.67 5.80
C GLN A 81 6.24 4.03 6.20
N GLN A 82 5.66 4.72 7.19
CA GLN A 82 6.31 5.89 7.81
C GLN A 82 7.63 5.49 8.50
N GLU A 83 7.77 4.25 8.95
CA GLU A 83 9.05 3.74 9.49
C GLU A 83 10.10 3.59 8.38
N ILE A 84 9.71 3.27 7.15
CA ILE A 84 10.64 3.26 6.00
C ILE A 84 11.13 4.68 5.72
N MET A 85 10.22 5.68 5.71
CA MET A 85 10.61 7.09 5.59
C MET A 85 11.52 7.53 6.74
N ALA A 86 11.19 7.16 7.98
CA ALA A 86 12.01 7.44 9.15
C ALA A 86 13.38 6.75 9.09
N ALA A 87 13.46 5.54 8.53
CA ALA A 87 14.73 4.83 8.30
C ALA A 87 15.60 5.58 7.27
N PHE A 88 14.99 6.13 6.22
CA PHE A 88 15.70 6.99 5.26
C PHE A 88 16.19 8.29 5.90
N GLU A 89 15.35 8.97 6.69
CA GLU A 89 15.74 10.17 7.43
C GLU A 89 16.86 9.89 8.45
N TYR A 90 16.84 8.72 9.09
CA TYR A 90 17.90 8.31 10.01
C TYR A 90 19.25 8.12 9.30
N HIS A 91 19.24 7.63 8.06
CA HIS A 91 20.47 7.47 7.26
C HIS A 91 20.95 8.79 6.65
N ASP A 92 20.04 9.64 6.21
CA ASP A 92 20.33 10.99 5.70
C ASP A 92 20.56 11.99 6.84
N ARG A 93 21.66 11.81 7.58
CA ARG A 93 22.05 12.68 8.71
C ARG A 93 22.14 14.17 8.35
N LYS A 94 22.37 14.48 7.08
CA LYS A 94 22.48 15.84 6.56
C LYS A 94 21.13 16.42 6.09
N LYS A 95 20.05 15.62 6.15
CA LYS A 95 18.69 15.95 5.67
C LYS A 95 18.70 16.54 4.26
N THR A 96 19.53 15.96 3.40
CA THR A 96 19.64 16.38 2.00
C THR A 96 18.39 16.00 1.19
N GLY A 97 17.64 15.00 1.64
CA GLY A 97 16.58 14.34 0.89
C GLY A 97 17.09 13.26 -0.07
N TYR A 98 18.39 12.93 -0.03
CA TYR A 98 19.04 12.05 -0.99
C TYR A 98 19.88 10.97 -0.30
N ILE A 99 19.86 9.76 -0.85
CA ILE A 99 20.75 8.66 -0.45
C ILE A 99 21.35 7.97 -1.69
N PRO A 100 22.52 7.31 -1.56
CA PRO A 100 23.07 6.51 -2.65
C PRO A 100 22.09 5.42 -3.11
N ALA A 101 21.99 5.21 -4.43
CA ALA A 101 21.09 4.22 -5.01
C ALA A 101 21.31 2.79 -4.46
N GLY A 102 22.56 2.42 -4.20
CA GLY A 102 22.91 1.14 -3.58
C GLY A 102 22.39 0.98 -2.15
N GLU A 103 22.41 2.05 -1.35
CA GLU A 103 21.87 2.04 0.02
C GLU A 103 20.34 1.96 0.00
N LEU A 104 19.69 2.74 -0.86
CA LEU A 104 18.23 2.67 -1.07
C LEU A 104 17.81 1.25 -1.44
N LYS A 105 18.53 0.61 -2.36
CA LYS A 105 18.28 -0.78 -2.78
C LYS A 105 18.41 -1.76 -1.61
N HIS A 106 19.46 -1.62 -0.81
CA HIS A 106 19.65 -2.45 0.38
C HIS A 106 18.51 -2.25 1.39
N MET A 107 18.08 -1.01 1.63
CA MET A 107 16.98 -0.72 2.55
C MET A 107 15.65 -1.30 2.06
N LEU A 108 15.31 -1.12 0.78
CA LEU A 108 14.08 -1.65 0.19
C LEU A 108 14.01 -3.19 0.18
N SER A 109 15.16 -3.87 0.22
CA SER A 109 15.22 -5.34 0.38
C SER A 109 15.22 -5.81 1.84
N MET A 110 15.36 -4.90 2.81
CA MET A 110 15.41 -5.22 4.25
C MET A 110 14.14 -4.84 5.02
N PHE A 111 13.37 -3.86 4.53
CA PHE A 111 12.18 -3.35 5.20
C PHE A 111 10.88 -3.81 4.52
N GLY A 112 9.90 -4.25 5.31
CA GLY A 112 8.57 -4.62 4.83
C GLY A 112 8.51 -5.91 4.02
N GLU A 113 7.68 -5.91 2.97
CA GLU A 113 7.64 -6.97 1.95
C GLU A 113 8.92 -6.84 1.10
N GLN A 114 9.92 -7.66 1.41
CA GLN A 114 11.26 -7.56 0.84
C GLN A 114 11.18 -7.56 -0.70
N LEU A 115 11.43 -6.39 -1.30
CA LEU A 115 11.46 -6.28 -2.75
C LEU A 115 12.66 -7.06 -3.26
N LYS A 116 12.43 -7.89 -4.27
CA LYS A 116 13.52 -8.58 -4.95
C LYS A 116 14.39 -7.55 -5.64
N THR A 117 15.68 -7.85 -5.72
CA THR A 117 16.68 -7.06 -6.46
C THR A 117 16.16 -6.64 -7.83
N SER A 118 15.48 -7.53 -8.56
CA SER A 118 14.90 -7.27 -9.88
C SER A 118 13.74 -6.27 -9.88
N GLU A 119 12.93 -6.25 -8.81
CA GLU A 119 11.80 -5.31 -8.67
C GLU A 119 12.32 -3.91 -8.36
N VAL A 120 13.34 -3.81 -7.50
CA VAL A 120 14.02 -2.54 -7.23
C VAL A 120 14.73 -2.01 -8.49
N ASP A 121 15.36 -2.90 -9.27
CA ASP A 121 16.01 -2.52 -10.53
C ASP A 121 15.02 -2.05 -11.60
N ALA A 122 13.82 -2.65 -11.64
CA ALA A 122 12.74 -2.18 -12.51
C ALA A 122 12.27 -0.79 -12.08
N LEU A 123 12.07 -0.58 -10.78
CA LEU A 123 11.66 0.71 -10.23
C LEU A 123 12.70 1.81 -10.51
N PHE A 124 13.99 1.52 -10.31
CA PHE A 124 15.06 2.48 -10.61
C PHE A 124 15.10 2.83 -12.09
N ARG A 125 14.81 1.88 -12.96
CA ARG A 125 14.73 2.11 -14.41
C ARG A 125 13.57 3.00 -14.78
N GLU A 126 12.39 2.75 -14.21
CA GLU A 126 11.18 3.58 -14.43
C GLU A 126 11.38 5.01 -13.89
N ALA A 127 11.98 5.14 -12.72
CA ALA A 127 12.34 6.43 -12.12
C ALA A 127 13.56 7.12 -12.77
N LYS A 128 14.18 6.51 -13.80
CA LYS A 128 15.41 6.99 -14.47
C LYS A 128 16.54 7.31 -13.49
N VAL A 129 16.65 6.51 -12.45
CA VAL A 129 17.68 6.63 -11.42
C VAL A 129 19.02 6.12 -11.94
N ASN A 130 20.08 6.90 -11.72
CA ASN A 130 21.43 6.43 -11.96
C ASN A 130 21.83 5.44 -10.84
N PRO A 131 22.17 4.17 -11.16
CA PRO A 131 22.55 3.16 -10.16
C PRO A 131 23.81 3.51 -9.33
N GLN A 132 24.64 4.43 -9.81
CA GLN A 132 25.80 4.96 -9.07
C GLN A 132 25.58 6.39 -8.56
N GLY A 133 24.39 6.95 -8.76
CA GLY A 133 24.03 8.29 -8.35
C GLY A 133 23.39 8.35 -6.96
N GLN A 134 22.97 9.56 -6.62
CA GLN A 134 22.09 9.79 -5.48
C GLN A 134 20.63 9.79 -5.94
N VAL A 135 19.75 9.31 -5.06
CA VAL A 135 18.33 9.16 -5.32
C VAL A 135 17.57 9.93 -4.26
N ARG A 136 16.56 10.69 -4.69
CA ARG A 136 15.63 11.31 -3.77
C ARG A 136 14.69 10.22 -3.27
N TYR A 137 14.83 9.81 -2.01
CA TYR A 137 14.04 8.69 -1.47
C TYR A 137 12.54 8.98 -1.46
N ALA A 138 12.14 10.25 -1.29
CA ALA A 138 10.74 10.66 -1.38
C ALA A 138 10.10 10.34 -2.74
N ASP A 139 10.82 10.51 -3.85
CA ASP A 139 10.30 10.22 -5.19
C ASP A 139 10.04 8.72 -5.38
N ILE A 140 10.92 7.90 -4.81
CA ILE A 140 10.84 6.43 -4.88
C ILE A 140 9.74 5.90 -3.97
N VAL A 141 9.63 6.41 -2.74
CA VAL A 141 8.54 6.07 -1.84
C VAL A 141 7.21 6.49 -2.45
N ASN A 142 7.12 7.68 -3.04
CA ASN A 142 5.90 8.11 -3.72
C ASN A 142 5.57 7.20 -4.91
N MET A 143 6.55 6.80 -5.71
CA MET A 143 6.34 5.87 -6.82
C MET A 143 5.89 4.47 -6.34
N LEU A 144 6.39 4.00 -5.18
CA LEU A 144 5.93 2.75 -4.55
C LEU A 144 4.50 2.86 -4.00
N MET A 145 4.14 4.02 -3.45
CA MET A 145 2.84 4.24 -2.80
C MET A 145 1.76 4.72 -3.75
N THR A 146 2.11 5.19 -4.96
CA THR A 146 1.11 5.58 -5.96
C THR A 146 0.50 4.31 -6.54
N PRO A 147 -0.78 3.99 -6.26
CA PRO A 147 -1.43 2.87 -6.90
C PRO A 147 -1.41 3.10 -8.42
N ILE A 148 -0.87 2.14 -9.18
CA ILE A 148 -0.99 2.17 -10.63
C ILE A 148 -2.50 2.21 -10.92
N PRO A 149 -3.01 3.24 -11.62
CA PRO A 149 -4.43 3.31 -11.91
C PRO A 149 -4.80 2.10 -12.76
N ASP A 150 -5.50 1.13 -12.17
CA ASP A 150 -6.05 -0.03 -12.86
C ASP A 150 -7.28 0.39 -13.68
N TYR A 151 -7.14 1.40 -14.55
CA TYR A 151 -8.13 1.68 -15.57
C TYR A 151 -7.83 0.76 -16.77
N ARG A 152 -8.48 -0.40 -16.79
CA ARG A 152 -8.67 -1.19 -18.02
C ARG A 152 -10.13 -1.23 -18.41
#